data_AF-A0A5D3FU23-F1
#
_entry.id   AF-A0A5D3FU23-F1
#
_cell.length_a   1.000
_cell.length_b   1.000
_cell.length_c   1.000
_cell.angle_alpha   90.00
_cell.angle_beta   90.00
_cell.angle_gamma   90.00
#
_symmetry.space_group_name_H-M   'P 1'
#
loop_
_entity.id
_entity.type
_entity.pdbx_description
1 polymer ?
#
loop_
_entity_poly.entity_id
_entity_poly.type
_entity_poly.pdbx_seq_one_letter_code
_entity_poly.pdbx_strand_id
1 'polypeptide(L)' 'MNSSLDHLIPVATFCDQCTCGCPRLSVDPASDPSARIVITDDFGHFIQLSTAQLMSIVAQAQDGSLVRDVTAAVQQAE' A
#
# COMPACT_ATOMS: atom_id res chain seq x y z
N MET A 1 8.44 -19.59 10.18
CA MET A 1 7.06 -19.28 9.72
C MET A 1 6.64 -18.04 10.47
N ASN A 2 6.65 -16.88 9.82
CA ASN A 2 6.50 -15.59 10.50
C ASN A 2 5.01 -15.32 10.75
N SER A 3 4.51 -15.71 11.92
CA SER A 3 3.11 -15.54 12.39
C SER A 3 2.68 -14.08 12.62
N SER A 4 3.40 -13.12 12.03
CA SER A 4 3.28 -11.69 12.33
C SER A 4 2.33 -10.95 11.38
N LEU A 5 1.63 -11.65 10.48
CA LEU A 5 0.65 -11.07 9.55
C LEU A 5 -0.75 -11.68 9.69
N ASP A 6 -0.93 -12.73 10.50
CA ASP A 6 -2.22 -13.42 10.68
C ASP A 6 -3.26 -12.53 11.39
N HIS A 7 -2.80 -11.48 12.07
CA HIS A 7 -3.66 -10.49 12.73
C HIS A 7 -4.04 -9.31 11.83
N LEU A 8 -3.51 -9.24 10.60
CA LEU A 8 -3.82 -8.15 9.69
C LEU A 8 -5.20 -8.34 9.06
N ILE A 9 -6.00 -7.27 9.10
CA ILE A 9 -7.31 -7.23 8.47
C ILE A 9 -7.10 -6.83 7.00
N PRO A 10 -7.38 -7.70 6.02
CA PRO A 10 -7.16 -7.40 4.61
C PRO A 10 -8.15 -6.34 4.11
N VAL A 11 -7.68 -5.43 3.26
CA VAL A 11 -8.50 -4.39 2.63
C VAL A 11 -8.55 -4.56 1.11
N ALA A 12 -7.38 -4.66 0.47
CA ALA A 12 -7.28 -4.78 -0.98
C ALA A 12 -6.00 -5.50 -1.40
N THR A 13 -6.05 -6.13 -2.57
CA THR A 13 -4.89 -6.69 -3.28
C THR A 13 -4.78 -6.01 -4.64
N PHE A 14 -3.59 -5.56 -4.98
CA PHE A 14 -3.29 -4.87 -6.24
C PHE A 14 -2.52 -5.83 -7.15
N CYS A 15 -3.22 -6.53 -8.05
CA CYS A 15 -2.60 -7.39 -9.05
C CYS A 15 -2.88 -6.86 -10.44
N ASP A 16 -1.92 -7.00 -11.35
CA ASP A 16 -2.16 -6.91 -12.79
C ASP A 16 -2.33 -8.34 -13.36
N GLN A 17 -1.85 -8.61 -14.58
CA GLN A 17 -2.04 -9.88 -15.27
C GLN A 17 -1.36 -11.10 -14.61
N CYS A 18 -0.37 -10.91 -13.72
CA CYS A 18 0.17 -11.99 -12.89
C CYS A 18 -0.52 -12.05 -11.52
N THR A 19 -0.71 -13.25 -11.00
CA THR A 19 -1.10 -13.49 -9.60
C THR A 19 0.11 -13.53 -8.65
N CYS A 20 1.28 -13.12 -9.12
CA CYS A 20 2.55 -13.06 -8.40
C CYS A 20 2.97 -11.60 -8.23
N GLY A 21 3.63 -11.25 -7.14
CA GLY A 21 4.15 -9.90 -6.91
C GLY A 21 3.17 -8.92 -6.24
N CYS A 22 1.93 -9.32 -5.97
CA CYS A 22 0.87 -8.34 -5.75
C CYS A 22 0.96 -7.63 -4.40
N PRO A 23 1.04 -6.29 -4.39
CA PRO A 23 0.94 -5.55 -3.14
C PRO A 23 -0.41 -5.76 -2.47
N ARG A 24 -0.40 -5.89 -1.13
CA ARG A 24 -1.60 -6.04 -0.31
C ARG A 24 -1.69 -4.91 0.70
N LEU A 25 -2.85 -4.24 0.71
CA LEU A 25 -3.22 -3.27 1.74
C LEU A 25 -3.97 -3.98 2.86
N SER A 26 -3.52 -3.79 4.09
CA SER A 26 -4.15 -4.35 5.29
C SER A 26 -4.10 -3.35 6.45
N VAL A 27 -4.90 -3.60 7.49
CA VAL A 27 -4.91 -2.84 8.75
C VAL A 27 -4.35 -3.71 9.86
N ASP A 28 -3.40 -3.18 10.62
CA ASP A 28 -2.92 -3.78 11.87
C ASP A 28 -3.64 -3.12 13.08
N PRO A 29 -4.64 -3.80 13.68
CA PRO A 29 -5.35 -3.24 14.82
C PRO A 29 -4.50 -3.11 16.09
N ALA A 30 -3.39 -3.84 16.20
CA ALA A 30 -2.49 -3.82 17.35
C ALA A 30 -1.43 -2.72 17.27
N SER A 31 -1.22 -2.14 16.08
CA SER A 31 -0.24 -1.07 15.86
C SER A 31 -0.71 0.30 16.36
N ASP A 32 0.26 1.13 16.70
CA ASP A 32 0.06 2.56 17.00
C ASP A 32 -0.64 3.26 15.81
N PRO A 33 -1.51 4.27 16.04
CA PRO A 33 -2.18 4.99 14.96
C PRO A 33 -1.24 5.55 13.88
N SER A 34 0.03 5.82 14.21
CA SER A 34 1.05 6.29 13.27
C SER A 34 1.60 5.21 12.32
N ALA A 35 1.34 3.92 12.58
CA ALA A 35 1.88 2.77 11.83
C ALA A 35 0.82 1.68 11.53
N ARG A 36 -0.46 2.05 11.55
CA ARG A 36 -1.61 1.12 11.50
C ARG A 36 -1.91 0.53 10.13
N ILE A 37 -1.57 1.22 9.05
CA ILE A 37 -1.79 0.78 7.69
C ILE A 37 -0.56 0.02 7.23
N VAL A 38 -0.73 -1.20 6.74
CA VAL A 38 0.37 -2.03 6.24
C VAL A 38 0.18 -2.27 4.75
N ILE A 39 1.21 -2.00 3.96
CA ILE A 39 1.29 -2.42 2.55
C ILE A 39 2.44 -3.41 2.45
N THR A 40 2.15 -4.65 2.03
CA THR A 40 3.15 -5.72 1.88
C THR A 40 3.29 -6.12 0.42
N ASP A 41 4.49 -6.49 -0.02
CA ASP A 41 4.68 -7.32 -1.20
C ASP A 41 4.69 -8.82 -0.82
N ASP A 42 4.80 -9.70 -1.80
CA ASP A 42 4.90 -11.15 -1.60
C ASP A 42 6.33 -11.66 -1.36
N PHE A 43 7.32 -10.77 -1.41
CA PHE A 43 8.73 -11.03 -1.06
C PHE A 43 9.03 -10.74 0.42
N GLY A 44 8.06 -10.20 1.17
CA GLY A 44 8.15 -9.92 2.60
C GLY A 44 8.60 -8.50 2.93
N HIS A 45 8.74 -7.61 1.93
CA HIS A 45 8.88 -6.19 2.21
C HIS A 45 7.54 -5.60 2.59
N PHE A 46 7.58 -4.63 3.49
CA PHE A 46 6.40 -3.89 3.88
C PHE A 46 6.73 -2.45 4.21
N ILE A 47 5.72 -1.60 4.09
CA ILE A 47 5.71 -0.26 4.68
C ILE A 47 4.56 -0.17 5.67
N GLN A 48 4.77 0.65 6.70
CA GLN A 48 3.71 1.06 7.62
C GLN A 48 3.43 2.54 7.45
N LEU A 49 2.15 2.89 7.49
CA LEU A 49 1.65 4.24 7.35
C LEU A 49 0.63 4.52 8.45
N SER A 50 0.47 5.78 8.81
CA SER A 50 -0.69 6.23 9.55
C SER A 50 -1.94 6.20 8.68
N THR A 51 -3.12 6.17 9.29
CA THR A 51 -4.39 6.33 8.55
C THR A 51 -4.43 7.67 7.80
N ALA A 52 -3.87 8.75 8.38
CA ALA A 52 -3.85 10.06 7.74
C ALA A 52 -3.00 10.08 6.47
N GLN A 53 -1.86 9.39 6.46
CA GLN A 53 -1.02 9.25 5.26
C GLN A 53 -1.75 8.48 4.16
N LEU A 54 -2.42 7.37 4.50
CA LEU A 54 -3.23 6.64 3.52
C LEU A 54 -4.35 7.53 2.94
N MET A 55 -5.05 8.30 3.78
CA MET A 55 -6.10 9.21 3.31
C MET A 55 -5.57 10.32 2.42
N SER A 56 -4.36 10.83 2.67
CA SER A 56 -3.69 11.79 1.79
C SER A 56 -3.39 11.18 0.41
N ILE A 57 -2.90 9.94 0.36
CA ILE A 57 -2.68 9.20 -0.90
C ILE A 57 -4.00 9.04 -1.66
N VAL A 58 -5.07 8.64 -0.97
CA VAL A 58 -6.41 8.47 -1.57
C VAL A 58 -6.94 9.79 -2.13
N ALA A 59 -6.78 10.90 -1.39
CA ALA A 59 -7.22 12.21 -1.85
C ALA A 59 -6.49 12.62 -3.15
N GLN A 60 -5.16 12.47 -3.20
CA GLN A 60 -4.36 12.76 -4.39
C GLN A 60 -4.70 11.85 -5.57
N ALA A 61 -5.06 10.59 -5.31
CA ALA A 61 -5.55 9.69 -6.34
C ALA A 61 -6.92 10.14 -6.88
N GLN A 62 -7.83 10.56 -6.01
CA GLN A 62 -9.18 11.01 -6.39
C GLN A 62 -9.18 12.33 -7.17
N ASP A 63 -8.32 13.28 -6.81
CA ASP A 63 -8.16 14.53 -7.56
C ASP A 63 -7.28 14.42 -8.83
N GLY A 64 -6.71 13.22 -9.03
CA GLY A 64 -5.89 12.87 -10.18
C GLY A 64 -4.47 13.43 -10.16
N SER A 65 -4.03 14.13 -9.11
CA SER A 65 -2.63 14.58 -8.96
C SER A 65 -1.67 13.42 -8.95
N LEU A 66 -1.95 12.39 -8.15
CA LEU A 66 -1.07 11.24 -8.06
C LEU A 66 -0.88 10.52 -9.41
N VAL A 67 -1.96 10.39 -10.19
CA VAL A 67 -1.90 9.77 -11.53
C VAL A 67 -1.04 10.60 -12.49
N ARG A 68 -1.24 11.93 -12.51
CA ARG A 68 -0.44 12.83 -13.35
C ARG A 68 1.05 12.74 -13.00
N ASP A 69 1.36 12.85 -11.71
CA ASP A 69 2.73 12.95 -11.23
C ASP A 69 3.49 11.63 -11.41
N VAL A 70 2.86 10.49 -11.13
CA VAL A 70 3.46 9.16 -11.36
C VAL A 70 3.69 8.93 -12.85
N THR A 71 2.72 9.27 -13.70
CA THR A 71 2.86 9.08 -15.16
C THR A 71 4.02 9.91 -15.72
N ALA A 72 4.10 11.18 -15.32
CA ALA A 72 5.20 12.06 -15.71
C ALA A 72 6.55 11.54 -15.23
N ALA A 73 6.63 11.03 -13.98
CA ALA A 73 7.86 10.47 -13.44
C ALA A 73 8.31 9.20 -14.17
N VAL A 74 7.40 8.30 -14.53
CA VAL A 74 7.73 7.08 -15.29
C VAL A 74 8.32 7.44 -16.66
N GLN A 75 7.72 8.39 -17.37
CA GLN A 75 8.20 8.84 -18.70
C GLN A 75 9.60 9.47 -18.68
N GLN A 76 10.05 9.96 -17.52
CA GLN A 76 11.40 10.52 -17.34
C GLN A 76 12.46 9.44 -17.08
N ALA A 77 12.03 8.26 -16.65
CA ALA A 77 12.91 7.15 -16.29
C ALA A 77 13.18 6.17 -17.46
N GLU A 78 12.53 6.40 -18.60
CA GLU A 78 12.69 5.68 -19.88
C GLU A 78 13.63 6.42 -20.83
#